data_AF-A0A180FL82-F1
#
_entry.id   AF-A0A180FL82-F1
#
_cell.length_a   1.000
_cell.length_b   1.000
_cell.length_c   1.000
_cell.angle_alpha   90.00
_cell.angle_beta   90.00
_cell.angle_gamma   90.00
#
_symmetry.space_group_name_H-M   'P 1'
#
loop_
_entity.id
_entity.type
_entity.pdbx_description
1 polymer ?
#
loop_
_entity_poly.entity_id
_entity_poly.type
_entity_poly.pdbx_seq_one_letter_code
_entity_poly.pdbx_strand_id
1 'polypeptide(L)'
;MCWKTFSNGMKNLYRAIFQTESIPESVRKSGFGSSDRYEHLLELSNSDLVVSTTQRMDILRKQLYIQSNSLEQLIIAGKDLEERSKCVPAIQPISNKDLNHTASGYGMRIDPIYRVPRMHYGMDFSAKVGTDIYATGDGVVTYAAWRQGYGNCIMIDHGYGYETL
;
A
#
# COMPACT_ATOMS: atom_id res chain seq x y z
N MET A 1 19.85 -20.95 -16.94
CA MET A 1 18.64 -20.14 -17.22
C MET A 1 17.76 -19.85 -15.99
N CYS A 2 17.77 -20.67 -14.93
CA CYS A 2 16.84 -20.57 -13.77
C CYS A 2 17.04 -19.35 -12.84
N TRP A 3 18.27 -18.84 -12.66
CA TRP A 3 18.53 -17.75 -11.69
C TRP A 3 18.15 -16.34 -12.17
N LYS A 4 18.25 -16.06 -13.48
CA LYS A 4 17.84 -14.75 -14.04
C LYS A 4 16.33 -14.55 -13.97
N THR A 5 15.54 -15.61 -14.17
CA THR A 5 14.08 -15.59 -14.03
C THR A 5 13.64 -15.42 -12.58
N PHE A 6 14.33 -16.04 -11.62
CA PHE A 6 13.99 -15.92 -10.19
C PHE A 6 14.23 -14.50 -9.63
N SER A 7 15.37 -13.89 -9.96
CA SER A 7 15.69 -12.50 -9.55
C SER A 7 14.74 -11.47 -10.17
N ASN A 8 14.41 -11.60 -11.47
CA ASN A 8 13.45 -10.69 -12.10
C ASN A 8 12.02 -10.91 -11.57
N GLY A 9 11.66 -12.17 -11.26
CA GLY A 9 10.37 -12.52 -10.65
C GLY A 9 10.14 -11.83 -9.30
N MET A 10 11.10 -11.92 -8.37
CA MET A 10 10.96 -11.27 -7.06
C MET A 10 10.90 -9.74 -7.16
N LYS A 11 11.71 -9.13 -8.04
CA LYS A 11 11.76 -7.66 -8.18
C LYS A 11 10.48 -7.07 -8.76
N ASN A 12 9.76 -7.85 -9.56
CA ASN A 12 8.45 -7.48 -10.06
C ASN A 12 7.36 -7.82 -9.05
N LEU A 13 7.53 -8.87 -8.24
CA LEU A 13 6.58 -9.25 -7.19
C LEU A 13 6.42 -8.13 -6.15
N TYR A 14 7.51 -7.62 -5.57
CA TYR A 14 7.41 -6.54 -4.57
C TYR A 14 6.76 -5.28 -5.15
N ARG A 15 7.09 -4.95 -6.40
CA ARG A 15 6.48 -3.79 -7.06
C ARG A 15 4.99 -3.97 -7.35
N ALA A 16 4.57 -5.20 -7.70
CA ALA A 16 3.16 -5.52 -7.87
C ALA A 16 2.40 -5.46 -6.54
N ILE A 17 3.00 -5.95 -5.45
CA ILE A 17 2.43 -5.88 -4.10
C ILE A 17 2.24 -4.42 -3.68
N PHE A 18 3.26 -3.58 -3.85
CA PHE A 18 3.21 -2.16 -3.46
C PHE A 18 2.66 -1.23 -4.55
N GLN A 19 2.15 -1.78 -5.67
CA GLN A 19 1.58 -1.04 -6.80
C GLN A 19 2.49 0.07 -7.37
N THR A 20 3.81 -0.14 -7.33
CA THR A 20 4.81 0.83 -7.82
C THR A 20 5.23 0.51 -9.26
N GLU A 21 5.57 1.55 -10.04
CA GLU A 21 6.02 1.37 -11.42
C GLU A 21 7.32 0.58 -11.53
N SER A 22 7.39 -0.28 -12.55
CA SER A 22 8.59 -1.05 -12.85
C SER A 22 9.61 -0.21 -13.61
N ILE A 23 10.84 -0.13 -13.10
CA ILE A 23 11.94 0.51 -13.83
C ILE A 23 12.24 -0.31 -15.10
N PRO A 24 12.22 0.30 -16.30
CA PRO A 24 12.50 -0.40 -17.55
C PRO A 24 13.88 -1.06 -17.56
N GLU A 25 14.02 -2.21 -18.23
CA GLU A 25 15.32 -2.89 -18.34
C GLU A 25 16.37 -2.03 -19.07
N SER A 26 15.94 -1.17 -20.00
CA SER A 26 16.80 -0.21 -20.70
C SER A 26 17.50 0.74 -19.73
N VAL A 27 16.79 1.23 -18.71
CA VAL A 27 17.35 2.10 -17.66
C VAL A 27 18.32 1.31 -16.78
N ARG A 28 17.95 0.08 -16.40
CA ARG A 28 18.79 -0.80 -15.56
C ARG A 28 20.09 -1.22 -16.24
N LYS A 29 20.04 -1.52 -17.54
CA LYS A 29 21.20 -1.95 -18.34
C LYS A 29 21.83 -0.80 -19.11
N SER A 30 21.41 0.44 -18.86
CA SER A 30 21.93 1.60 -19.59
C SER A 30 23.44 1.67 -19.39
N GLY A 31 24.19 1.38 -20.46
CA GLY A 31 25.64 1.54 -20.49
C GLY A 31 26.02 3.00 -20.28
N PHE A 32 27.32 3.24 -20.05
CA PHE A 32 27.87 4.58 -20.19
C PHE A 32 28.09 4.84 -21.69
N GLY A 33 27.68 6.01 -22.18
CA GLY A 33 27.93 6.42 -23.56
C GLY A 33 29.42 6.40 -23.84
N SER A 34 29.81 5.73 -24.92
CA SER A 34 31.21 5.51 -25.28
C SER A 34 31.65 6.62 -26.20
N SER A 35 32.59 7.44 -25.75
CA SER A 35 33.57 8.05 -26.67
C SER A 35 34.96 7.99 -26.04
N ASP A 36 35.21 8.55 -24.84
CA ASP A 36 36.62 8.79 -24.42
C ASP A 36 37.03 8.31 -23.01
N ARG A 37 36.18 7.55 -22.29
CA ARG A 37 36.44 7.25 -20.86
C ARG A 37 37.61 6.29 -20.60
N TYR A 38 37.94 5.45 -21.56
CA TYR A 38 38.89 4.34 -21.36
C TYR A 38 40.18 4.50 -22.17
N GLU A 39 40.39 5.63 -22.85
CA GLU A 39 41.58 5.85 -23.68
C GLU A 39 42.88 5.74 -22.87
N HIS A 40 42.90 6.28 -21.65
CA HIS A 40 44.04 6.19 -20.73
C HIS A 40 44.42 4.75 -20.33
N LEU A 41 43.53 3.78 -20.53
CA LEU A 41 43.78 2.37 -20.22
C LEU A 41 44.39 1.61 -21.41
N LEU A 42 44.39 2.21 -22.60
CA LEU A 42 44.97 1.62 -23.82
C LEU A 42 46.50 1.59 -23.79
N GLU A 43 47.14 2.43 -22.97
CA GLU A 43 48.60 2.51 -22.81
C GLU A 43 49.19 1.33 -22.00
N LEU A 44 48.35 0.49 -21.39
CA LEU A 44 48.78 -0.62 -20.54
C LEU A 44 49.10 -1.89 -21.35
N SER A 45 50.04 -2.70 -20.85
CA SER A 45 50.48 -3.97 -21.46
C SER A 45 49.35 -4.98 -21.72
N ASN A 46 48.26 -4.94 -20.95
CA ASN A 46 47.07 -5.79 -21.11
C ASN A 46 45.80 -4.93 -21.27
N SER A 47 45.90 -3.89 -22.10
CA SER A 47 44.87 -2.88 -22.31
C SER A 47 43.47 -3.45 -22.51
N ASP A 48 43.29 -4.44 -23.38
CA ASP A 48 41.98 -5.04 -23.67
C ASP A 48 41.30 -5.66 -22.43
N LEU A 49 42.07 -6.35 -21.60
CA LEU A 49 41.56 -7.00 -20.40
C LEU A 49 41.20 -5.96 -19.33
N VAL A 50 42.05 -4.94 -19.18
CA VAL A 50 41.83 -3.86 -18.20
C VAL A 50 40.60 -3.04 -18.59
N VAL A 51 40.48 -2.63 -19.86
CA VAL A 51 39.34 -1.87 -20.40
C VAL A 51 38.04 -2.64 -20.25
N SER A 52 38.01 -3.92 -20.61
CA SER A 52 36.77 -4.72 -20.49
C SER A 52 36.36 -4.96 -19.03
N THR A 53 37.34 -5.09 -18.13
CA THR A 53 37.08 -5.27 -16.69
C THR A 53 36.56 -3.98 -16.07
N THR A 54 37.16 -2.82 -16.37
CA THR A 54 36.69 -1.52 -15.86
C THR A 54 35.31 -1.18 -16.38
N GLN A 55 35.03 -1.41 -17.67
CA GLN A 55 33.68 -1.27 -18.24
C GLN A 55 32.64 -2.11 -17.51
N ARG A 56 32.95 -3.39 -17.22
CA ARG A 56 32.05 -4.27 -16.46
C ARG A 56 31.85 -3.76 -15.04
N MET A 57 32.91 -3.32 -14.37
CA MET A 57 32.83 -2.74 -13.02
C MET A 57 31.95 -1.50 -12.98
N ASP A 58 32.09 -0.61 -13.95
CA ASP A 58 31.29 0.61 -14.05
C ASP A 58 29.81 0.31 -14.27
N ILE A 59 29.50 -0.61 -15.20
CA ILE A 59 28.12 -1.05 -15.44
C ILE A 59 27.52 -1.66 -14.17
N LEU A 60 28.28 -2.51 -13.47
CA LEU A 60 27.84 -3.11 -12.21
C LEU A 60 27.60 -2.07 -11.12
N ARG A 61 28.50 -1.08 -10.98
CA ARG A 61 28.35 0.02 -10.02
C ARG A 61 27.09 0.84 -10.29
N LYS A 62 26.81 1.16 -11.56
CA LYS A 62 25.59 1.87 -11.95
C LYS A 62 24.34 1.05 -11.69
N GLN A 63 24.37 -0.25 -12.00
CA GLN A 63 23.28 -1.18 -11.68
C GLN A 63 23.00 -1.21 -10.18
N LEU A 64 24.04 -1.33 -9.35
CA LEU A 64 23.91 -1.31 -7.89
C LEU A 64 23.28 0.00 -7.40
N TYR A 65 23.72 1.14 -7.92
CA TYR A 65 23.15 2.44 -7.56
C TYR A 65 21.64 2.53 -7.87
N ILE A 66 21.23 2.14 -9.09
CA ILE A 66 19.81 2.13 -9.49
C ILE A 66 19.00 1.17 -8.61
N GLN A 67 19.56 -0.01 -8.30
CA GLN A 67 18.89 -0.97 -7.42
C GLN A 67 18.75 -0.42 -5.99
N SER A 68 19.77 0.25 -5.45
CA SER A 68 19.73 0.84 -4.11
C SER A 68 18.62 1.87 -3.99
N ASN A 69 18.58 2.87 -4.88
CA ASN A 69 17.56 3.92 -4.86
C ASN A 69 16.14 3.34 -5.03
N SER A 70 16.02 2.33 -5.89
CA SER A 70 14.75 1.65 -6.08
C SER A 70 14.28 0.89 -4.83
N LEU A 71 15.18 0.29 -4.07
CA LEU A 71 14.81 -0.44 -2.85
C LEU A 71 14.38 0.56 -1.77
N GLU A 72 15.05 1.70 -1.68
CA GLU A 72 14.67 2.78 -0.78
C GLU A 72 13.25 3.29 -1.07
N GLN A 73 12.92 3.50 -2.34
CA GLN A 73 11.54 3.83 -2.76
C GLN A 73 10.52 2.78 -2.33
N LEU A 74 10.86 1.49 -2.41
CA LEU A 74 9.96 0.41 -1.97
C LEU A 74 9.78 0.38 -0.46
N ILE A 75 10.83 0.69 0.31
CA ILE A 75 10.74 0.78 1.77
C ILE A 75 9.78 1.91 2.17
N ILE A 76 9.87 3.07 1.51
CA ILE A 76 8.97 4.20 1.76
C ILE A 76 7.53 3.81 1.40
N ALA A 77 7.30 3.27 0.21
CA ALA A 77 5.97 2.83 -0.21
C ALA A 77 5.36 1.76 0.72
N GLY A 78 6.20 0.85 1.24
CA GLY A 78 5.77 -0.14 2.23
C GLY A 78 5.34 0.47 3.55
N LYS A 79 6.08 1.47 4.05
CA LYS A 79 5.69 2.22 5.26
C LYS A 79 4.39 2.99 5.07
N ASP A 80 4.23 3.66 3.93
CA ASP A 80 3.00 4.40 3.63
C ASP A 80 1.78 3.47 3.53
N LEU A 81 1.96 2.27 2.95
CA LEU A 81 0.91 1.26 2.91
C LEU A 81 0.57 0.74 4.31
N GLU A 82 1.57 0.55 5.17
CA GLU A 82 1.36 0.11 6.55
C GLU A 82 0.50 1.12 7.33
N GLU A 83 0.87 2.41 7.28
CA GLU A 83 0.11 3.49 7.93
C GLU A 83 -1.30 3.58 7.36
N ARG A 84 -1.44 3.56 6.03
CA ARG A 84 -2.76 3.55 5.39
C ARG A 84 -3.60 2.35 5.81
N SER A 85 -2.99 1.16 5.95
CA SER A 85 -3.70 -0.06 6.31
C SER A 85 -4.30 0.00 7.71
N LYS A 86 -3.68 0.73 8.64
CA LYS A 86 -4.22 0.96 10.00
C LYS A 86 -5.48 1.82 9.98
N CYS A 87 -5.52 2.80 9.07
CA CYS A 87 -6.64 3.71 8.87
C CYS A 87 -7.84 3.09 8.13
N VAL A 88 -7.69 1.96 7.44
CA VAL A 88 -8.80 1.35 6.71
C VAL A 88 -9.79 0.75 7.73
N PRO A 89 -11.08 1.13 7.70
CA PRO A 89 -12.10 0.55 8.57
C PRO A 89 -12.40 -0.90 8.15
N ALA A 90 -11.61 -1.85 8.65
CA ALA A 90 -11.58 -3.23 8.16
C ALA A 90 -12.17 -4.25 9.15
N ILE A 91 -12.36 -3.89 10.42
CA ILE A 91 -12.95 -4.76 11.43
C ILE A 91 -14.41 -4.40 11.72
N GLN A 92 -15.14 -5.35 12.29
CA GLN A 92 -16.47 -5.09 12.81
C GLN A 92 -16.40 -4.33 14.14
N PRO A 93 -17.21 -3.28 14.37
CA PRO A 93 -17.13 -2.44 15.56
C PRO A 93 -17.65 -3.12 16.83
N ILE A 94 -18.29 -4.29 16.72
CA ILE A 94 -18.85 -5.07 17.82
C ILE A 94 -18.34 -6.51 17.70
N SER A 95 -18.01 -7.13 18.84
CA SER A 95 -17.60 -8.53 18.91
C SER A 95 -18.77 -9.47 18.57
N ASN A 96 -18.50 -10.49 17.76
CA ASN A 96 -19.51 -11.48 17.35
C ASN A 96 -20.17 -12.23 18.53
N LYS A 97 -19.50 -12.31 19.69
CA LYS A 97 -20.07 -12.96 20.88
C LYS A 97 -21.19 -12.14 21.52
N ASP A 98 -21.21 -10.84 21.25
CA ASP A 98 -22.12 -9.87 21.88
C ASP A 98 -23.32 -9.52 20.97
N LEU A 99 -23.36 -10.10 19.76
CA LEU A 99 -24.46 -9.95 18.83
C LEU A 99 -25.63 -10.86 19.23
N ASN A 100 -26.81 -10.25 19.37
CA ASN A 100 -28.05 -10.97 19.60
C ASN A 100 -28.65 -11.54 18.30
N HIS A 101 -28.45 -10.84 17.18
CA HIS A 101 -28.96 -11.21 15.86
C HIS A 101 -27.98 -10.80 14.75
N THR A 102 -28.12 -11.43 13.59
CA THR A 102 -27.39 -11.08 12.37
C THR A 102 -27.63 -9.61 12.02
N ALA A 103 -26.55 -8.90 11.68
CA ALA A 103 -26.62 -7.49 11.31
C ALA A 103 -27.51 -7.27 10.07
N SER A 104 -28.31 -6.21 10.07
CA SER A 104 -29.06 -5.83 8.88
C SER A 104 -28.15 -5.08 7.91
N GLY A 105 -28.13 -5.50 6.64
CA GLY A 105 -27.14 -5.03 5.67
C GLY A 105 -27.39 -3.64 5.09
N TYR A 106 -26.35 -3.12 4.41
CA TYR A 106 -26.38 -1.93 3.57
C TYR A 106 -27.22 -2.15 2.31
N GLY A 107 -28.01 -1.16 1.91
CA GLY A 107 -28.78 -1.20 0.67
C GLY A 107 -30.25 -0.81 0.78
N MET A 108 -31.00 -1.09 -0.28
CA MET A 108 -32.44 -0.82 -0.34
C MET A 108 -33.22 -1.83 0.50
N ARG A 109 -33.98 -1.36 1.49
CA ARG A 109 -34.92 -2.19 2.26
C ARG A 109 -36.18 -1.41 2.62
N ILE A 110 -37.21 -2.13 3.06
CA ILE A 110 -38.46 -1.52 3.51
C ILE A 110 -38.22 -0.92 4.89
N ASP A 111 -38.42 0.39 5.01
CA ASP A 111 -38.33 1.11 6.27
C ASP A 111 -39.43 0.61 7.23
N PRO A 112 -39.10 0.19 8.46
CA PRO A 112 -40.07 -0.42 9.38
C PRO A 112 -41.13 0.57 9.88
N ILE A 113 -40.85 1.87 9.85
CA ILE A 113 -41.76 2.93 10.32
C ILE A 113 -42.70 3.33 9.19
N TYR A 114 -42.15 3.68 8.03
CA TYR A 114 -42.91 4.23 6.91
C TYR A 114 -43.40 3.16 5.92
N ARG A 115 -42.91 1.91 6.02
CA ARG A 115 -43.21 0.78 5.13
C ARG A 115 -42.95 1.06 3.64
N VAL A 116 -42.03 1.98 3.35
CA VAL A 116 -41.60 2.30 1.99
C VAL A 116 -40.15 1.86 1.74
N PRO A 117 -39.76 1.55 0.49
CA PRO A 117 -38.38 1.28 0.16
C PRO A 117 -37.51 2.53 0.42
N ARG A 118 -36.48 2.38 1.24
CA ARG A 118 -35.49 3.42 1.55
C ARG A 118 -34.08 2.85 1.47
N MET A 119 -33.12 3.69 1.09
CA MET A 119 -31.70 3.32 1.09
C MET A 119 -31.13 3.42 2.50
N HIS A 120 -30.51 2.35 2.98
CA HIS A 120 -29.81 2.32 4.26
C HIS A 120 -28.31 2.44 4.01
N TYR A 121 -27.76 3.55 4.47
CA TYR A 121 -26.36 3.94 4.26
C TYR A 121 -25.38 3.30 5.25
N GLY A 122 -25.83 2.31 6.02
CA GLY A 122 -25.03 1.66 7.05
C GLY A 122 -25.52 0.25 7.34
N MET A 123 -24.83 -0.40 8.27
CA MET A 123 -25.14 -1.74 8.76
C MET A 123 -25.55 -1.65 10.23
N ASP A 124 -26.69 -2.24 10.58
CA ASP A 124 -27.21 -2.20 11.95
C ASP A 124 -26.83 -3.47 12.70
N PHE A 125 -26.24 -3.33 13.89
CA PHE A 125 -25.88 -4.45 14.76
C PHE A 125 -26.81 -4.50 15.97
N SER A 126 -27.36 -5.68 16.26
CA SER A 126 -28.21 -5.89 17.45
C SER A 126 -27.37 -6.41 18.60
N ALA A 127 -27.16 -5.60 19.62
CA ALA A 127 -26.38 -5.94 20.82
C ALA A 127 -27.14 -5.54 22.11
N LYS A 128 -26.64 -5.97 23.27
CA LYS A 128 -27.22 -5.56 24.56
C LYS A 128 -26.80 -4.13 24.90
N VAL A 129 -27.60 -3.44 25.72
CA VAL A 129 -27.24 -2.11 26.22
C VAL A 129 -25.97 -2.22 27.07
N GLY A 130 -24.99 -1.36 26.79
CA GLY A 130 -23.69 -1.35 27.46
C GLY A 130 -22.63 -2.25 26.81
N THR A 131 -22.91 -2.87 25.65
CA THR A 131 -21.87 -3.56 24.87
C THR A 131 -20.82 -2.56 24.37
N ASP A 132 -19.54 -2.91 24.53
CA ASP A 132 -18.42 -2.10 24.07
C ASP A 132 -18.41 -1.98 22.54
N ILE A 133 -18.15 -0.76 22.07
CA ILE A 133 -18.02 -0.43 20.64
C ILE A 133 -16.56 -0.04 20.39
N TYR A 134 -15.98 -0.61 19.35
CA TYR A 134 -14.60 -0.42 18.96
C TYR A 134 -14.51 0.39 17.67
N ALA A 135 -13.50 1.25 17.57
CA ALA A 135 -13.15 1.91 16.31
C ALA A 135 -12.71 0.86 15.30
N THR A 136 -13.17 0.96 14.05
CA THR A 136 -12.91 -0.04 13.01
C THR A 136 -11.56 0.13 12.31
N GLY A 137 -10.87 1.23 12.61
CA GLY A 137 -9.51 1.57 12.19
C GLY A 137 -8.95 2.70 13.04
N ASP A 138 -7.67 3.00 12.87
CA ASP A 138 -7.01 4.12 13.56
C ASP A 138 -7.54 5.45 13.02
N GLY A 139 -7.75 6.43 13.91
CA GLY A 139 -8.32 7.72 13.52
C GLY A 139 -8.48 8.69 14.67
N VAL A 140 -9.06 9.85 14.36
CA VAL A 140 -9.33 10.94 15.30
C VAL A 140 -10.84 11.17 15.39
N VAL A 141 -11.34 11.27 16.62
CA VAL A 141 -12.75 11.61 16.86
C VAL A 141 -13.00 13.06 16.42
N THR A 142 -13.86 13.25 15.42
CA THR A 142 -14.26 14.57 14.91
C THR A 142 -15.57 15.06 15.52
N TYR A 143 -16.41 14.14 15.99
CA TYR A 143 -17.70 14.46 16.61
C TYR A 143 -18.06 13.41 17.68
N ALA A 144 -18.59 13.85 18.82
CA ALA A 144 -19.10 12.98 19.87
C ALA A 144 -20.25 13.68 20.61
N ALA A 145 -21.47 13.54 20.10
CA ALA A 145 -22.67 14.12 20.70
C ALA A 145 -23.95 13.50 20.13
N TRP A 146 -25.10 14.00 20.57
CA TRP A 146 -26.40 13.62 20.04
C TRP A 146 -26.68 14.30 18.70
N ARG A 147 -27.10 13.52 17.70
CA ARG A 147 -27.49 13.98 16.37
C ARG A 147 -28.89 13.51 16.02
N GLN A 148 -29.70 14.42 15.46
CA GLN A 148 -31.05 14.11 15.03
C GLN A 148 -31.05 12.98 13.99
N GLY A 149 -31.89 11.97 14.21
CA GLY A 149 -32.02 10.78 13.36
C GLY A 149 -31.08 9.62 13.73
N TYR A 150 -29.92 9.90 14.34
CA TYR A 150 -28.94 8.86 14.73
C TYR A 150 -28.90 8.62 16.25
N GLY A 151 -29.28 9.61 17.06
CA GLY A 151 -29.13 9.53 18.51
C GLY A 151 -27.71 9.92 18.94
N ASN A 152 -27.20 9.31 20.01
CA ASN A 152 -25.80 9.52 20.41
C ASN A 152 -24.89 8.84 19.39
N CYS A 153 -24.02 9.60 18.72
CA CYS A 153 -23.11 9.07 17.72
C CYS A 153 -21.71 9.64 17.90
N ILE A 154 -20.73 8.88 17.42
CA ILE A 154 -19.31 9.25 17.41
C ILE A 154 -18.86 9.17 15.96
N MET A 155 -18.27 10.24 15.44
CA MET A 155 -17.66 10.23 14.10
C MET A 155 -16.15 10.19 14.24
N ILE A 156 -15.52 9.32 13.47
CA ILE A 156 -14.06 9.13 13.46
C ILE A 156 -13.56 9.36 12.04
N ASP A 157 -12.66 10.32 11.88
CA ASP A 157 -11.88 10.51 10.66
C ASP A 157 -10.62 9.66 10.75
N HIS A 158 -10.52 8.66 9.88
CA HIS A 158 -9.37 7.77 9.81
C HIS A 158 -8.27 8.29 8.87
N GLY A 159 -8.49 9.42 8.20
CA GLY A 159 -7.62 9.92 7.15
C GLY A 159 -7.82 9.18 5.82
N TYR A 160 -7.08 9.61 4.79
CA TYR A 160 -7.16 9.05 3.43
C TYR A 160 -8.57 9.00 2.81
N GLY A 161 -9.51 9.79 3.32
CA GLY A 161 -10.91 9.85 2.87
C GLY A 161 -11.84 8.82 3.53
N TYR A 162 -11.41 8.13 4.59
CA TYR A 162 -12.23 7.19 5.35
C TYR A 162 -12.83 7.87 6.58
N GLU A 163 -14.15 7.75 6.74
CA GLU A 163 -14.88 8.22 7.91
C GLU A 163 -15.86 7.13 8.38
N THR A 164 -16.02 7.00 9.69
CA THR A 164 -17.03 6.12 10.30
C THR A 164 -17.93 6.89 11.25
N LEU A 165 -19.18 6.40 11.40
CA LEU A 165 -20.23 6.93 12.27
C LEU A 165 -20.93 5.78 13.01
#